data_AF-A0A951REI2-F1
#
_entry.id   AF-A0A951REI2-F1
#
_cell.length_a   1.000
_cell.length_b   1.000
_cell.length_c   1.000
_cell.angle_alpha   90.00
_cell.angle_beta   90.00
_cell.angle_gamma   90.00
#
_symmetry.space_group_name_H-M   'P 1'
#
loop_
_entity.id
_entity.type
_entity.pdbx_description
1 polymer ?
#
loop_
_entity_poly.entity_id
_entity_poly.type
_entity_poly.pdbx_seq_one_letter_code
_entity_poly.pdbx_strand_id
1 'polypeptide(L)'
;LVKKQIEHEKSTLVILNTKGDARKVYEECRSIMCEKAFLTTDLCPAHRLNILERLRKNLNPETRQVTLCVSTQLIEAGVDLSFDCVIRAKAGMDSIIQAAGRCNRNNENPTPQPVFIVDVQGEKLLRLPEIKDGKDVTARVFREEQGNDLLDEKVIARFYEYYFFGQQKGENTGKMDFKTKDGNTTIYNLLDKNSLGSIAYRNRSNSNYIGLPSAFRTAADEFSVMDGTQIGVVVPYGDALILVEKFERSYEPKEKMRILKQLQKYTVSVYSDTLDEIKQAAALVDDTFYLLSTDYYDSEELGLRREAMFSFLNV
;
A
#
# COMPACT_ATOMS: atom_id res chain seq x y z
N LEU A 1 -23.77 -3.58 -3.46
CA LEU A 1 -23.09 -4.44 -4.45
C LEU A 1 -22.52 -5.71 -3.80
N VAL A 2 -21.66 -5.58 -2.78
CA VAL A 2 -21.05 -6.72 -2.06
C VAL A 2 -22.09 -7.76 -1.64
N LYS A 3 -23.12 -7.36 -0.87
CA LYS A 3 -24.19 -8.25 -0.40
C LYS A 3 -24.80 -9.09 -1.53
N LYS A 4 -25.10 -8.47 -2.67
CA LYS A 4 -25.64 -9.15 -3.85
C LYS A 4 -24.69 -10.23 -4.40
N GLN A 5 -23.37 -9.99 -4.43
CA GLN A 5 -22.43 -11.00 -4.93
C GLN A 5 -22.33 -12.19 -3.97
N ILE A 6 -22.29 -11.91 -2.66
CA ILE A 6 -22.27 -12.95 -1.62
C ILE A 6 -23.55 -13.79 -1.63
N GLU A 7 -24.73 -13.17 -1.81
CA GLU A 7 -26.01 -13.87 -1.96
C GLU A 7 -26.07 -14.79 -3.19
N HIS A 8 -25.26 -14.50 -4.22
CA HIS A 8 -25.09 -15.34 -5.40
C HIS A 8 -23.92 -16.35 -5.24
N GLU A 9 -23.47 -16.60 -4.01
CA GLU A 9 -22.39 -17.54 -3.66
C GLU A 9 -21.03 -17.23 -4.32
N LYS A 10 -20.80 -15.96 -4.66
CA LYS A 10 -19.55 -15.49 -5.26
C LYS A 10 -18.59 -14.99 -4.19
N SER A 11 -17.45 -15.66 -4.05
CA SER A 11 -16.32 -15.13 -3.28
C SER A 11 -15.85 -13.84 -3.95
N THR A 12 -15.83 -12.77 -3.17
CA THR A 12 -15.72 -11.40 -3.67
C THR A 12 -14.53 -10.69 -3.05
N LEU A 13 -13.68 -10.13 -3.91
CA LEU A 13 -12.59 -9.25 -3.52
C LEU A 13 -13.02 -7.79 -3.68
N VAL A 14 -12.90 -6.99 -2.62
CA VAL A 14 -13.15 -5.55 -2.62
C VAL A 14 -11.85 -4.82 -2.38
N ILE A 15 -11.41 -3.99 -3.32
CA ILE A 15 -10.16 -3.23 -3.23
C ILE A 15 -10.50 -1.74 -3.22
N LEU A 16 -10.11 -1.04 -2.15
CA LEU A 16 -10.32 0.40 -2.01
C LEU A 16 -8.97 1.15 -1.97
N ASN A 17 -8.97 2.41 -2.37
CA ASN A 17 -7.73 3.20 -2.46
C ASN A 17 -7.17 3.58 -1.08
N THR A 18 -8.03 3.71 -0.06
CA THR A 18 -7.62 4.11 1.29
C THR A 18 -7.95 3.05 2.33
N LYS A 19 -7.14 2.97 3.38
CA LYS A 19 -7.39 2.09 4.54
C LYS A 19 -8.68 2.47 5.27
N GLY A 20 -8.98 3.77 5.34
CA GLY A 20 -10.18 4.28 6.00
C GLY A 20 -11.46 3.80 5.31
N ASP A 21 -11.51 3.87 3.99
CA ASP A 21 -12.66 3.38 3.23
C ASP A 21 -12.74 1.85 3.29
N ALA A 22 -11.60 1.15 3.22
CA ALA A 22 -11.54 -0.31 3.39
C ALA A 22 -12.13 -0.74 4.74
N ARG A 23 -11.74 -0.07 5.83
CA ARG A 23 -12.24 -0.37 7.17
C ARG A 23 -13.75 -0.15 7.28
N LYS A 24 -14.25 0.99 6.79
CA LYS A 24 -15.70 1.28 6.78
C LYS A 24 -16.51 0.20 6.06
N VAL A 25 -16.08 -0.17 4.84
CA VAL A 25 -16.77 -1.21 4.06
C VAL A 25 -16.70 -2.56 4.76
N TYR A 26 -15.57 -2.92 5.36
CA TYR A 26 -15.44 -4.16 6.11
C TYR A 26 -16.39 -4.21 7.33
N GLU A 27 -16.46 -3.11 8.09
CA GLU A 27 -17.34 -2.97 9.24
C GLU A 27 -18.83 -3.04 8.84
N GLU A 28 -19.23 -2.34 7.79
CA GLU A 28 -20.61 -2.40 7.24
C GLU A 28 -20.99 -3.80 6.77
N CYS A 29 -20.01 -4.61 6.35
CA CYS A 29 -20.23 -5.98 5.92
C CYS A 29 -20.22 -7.01 7.06
N ARG A 30 -20.00 -6.62 8.32
CA ARG A 30 -19.90 -7.57 9.45
C ARG A 30 -21.12 -8.47 9.60
N SER A 31 -22.32 -7.93 9.36
CA SER A 31 -23.58 -8.69 9.49
C SER A 31 -23.84 -9.68 8.35
N ILE A 32 -23.04 -9.68 7.29
CA ILE A 32 -23.20 -10.61 6.17
C ILE A 32 -22.67 -11.99 6.61
N MET A 33 -23.47 -13.04 6.46
CA MET A 33 -23.10 -14.40 6.85
C MET A 33 -22.19 -15.05 5.80
N CYS A 34 -20.90 -14.80 5.91
CA CYS A 34 -19.85 -15.39 5.08
C CYS A 34 -18.50 -15.34 5.80
N GLU A 35 -17.51 -16.06 5.28
CA GLU A 35 -16.11 -15.90 5.69
C GLU A 35 -15.62 -14.51 5.29
N LYS A 36 -14.84 -13.88 6.17
CA LYS A 36 -14.34 -12.51 5.95
C LYS A 36 -12.85 -12.40 6.18
N ALA A 37 -12.20 -11.62 5.35
CA ALA A 37 -10.80 -11.24 5.52
C ALA A 37 -10.62 -9.74 5.30
N PHE A 38 -9.77 -9.14 6.11
CA PHE A 38 -9.32 -7.77 5.94
C PHE A 38 -7.82 -7.80 5.64
N LEU A 39 -7.38 -7.20 4.53
CA LEU A 39 -5.98 -7.22 4.12
C LEU A 39 -5.46 -5.80 3.86
N THR A 40 -4.70 -5.27 4.79
CA THR A 40 -4.06 -3.95 4.64
C THR A 40 -2.63 -3.98 5.17
N THR A 41 -1.92 -2.86 4.97
CA THR A 41 -0.58 -2.70 5.53
C THR A 41 -0.57 -2.42 7.04
N ASP A 42 -1.74 -2.35 7.71
CA ASP A 42 -1.83 -2.30 9.19
C ASP A 42 -1.59 -3.66 9.85
N LEU A 43 -1.52 -4.73 9.06
CA LEU A 43 -1.17 -6.08 9.51
C LEU A 43 0.34 -6.29 9.43
N CYS A 44 0.94 -6.84 10.49
CA CYS A 44 2.32 -7.29 10.43
C CYS A 44 2.48 -8.48 9.46
N PRO A 45 3.68 -8.72 8.91
CA PRO A 45 3.91 -9.80 7.94
C PRO A 45 3.40 -11.18 8.39
N ALA A 46 3.63 -11.56 9.66
CA ALA A 46 3.17 -12.83 10.20
C ALA A 46 1.64 -12.93 10.27
N HIS A 47 0.95 -11.85 10.66
CA HIS A 47 -0.50 -11.81 10.69
C HIS A 47 -1.10 -11.89 9.27
N ARG A 48 -0.52 -11.12 8.34
CA ARG A 48 -0.90 -11.16 6.92
C ARG A 48 -0.76 -12.56 6.33
N LEU A 49 0.34 -13.27 6.63
CA LEU A 49 0.57 -14.63 6.14
C LEU A 49 -0.54 -15.58 6.60
N ASN A 50 -0.93 -15.54 7.87
CA ASN A 50 -2.01 -16.36 8.42
C ASN A 50 -3.34 -16.11 7.69
N ILE A 51 -3.72 -14.84 7.49
CA ILE A 51 -4.93 -14.49 6.75
C ILE A 51 -4.87 -14.99 5.31
N LEU A 52 -3.71 -14.88 4.65
CA LEU A 52 -3.52 -15.37 3.28
C LEU A 52 -3.63 -16.89 3.18
N GLU A 53 -3.10 -17.64 4.15
CA GLU A 53 -3.24 -19.10 4.21
C GLU A 53 -4.71 -19.51 4.38
N ARG A 54 -5.45 -18.83 5.27
CA ARG A 54 -6.90 -19.02 5.42
C ARG A 54 -7.65 -18.73 4.13
N LEU A 55 -7.34 -17.62 3.45
CA LEU A 55 -7.95 -17.27 2.17
C LEU A 55 -7.67 -18.32 1.09
N ARG A 56 -6.43 -18.81 0.98
CA ARG A 56 -6.09 -19.88 0.02
C ARG A 56 -6.91 -21.14 0.26
N LYS A 57 -7.12 -21.52 1.52
CA LYS A 57 -7.98 -22.65 1.88
C LYS A 57 -9.44 -22.37 1.50
N ASN A 58 -9.98 -21.22 1.89
CA ASN A 58 -11.40 -20.91 1.65
C ASN A 58 -11.74 -20.71 0.17
N LEU A 59 -10.77 -20.31 -0.66
CA LEU A 59 -10.96 -20.10 -2.10
C LEU A 59 -10.65 -21.34 -2.94
N ASN A 60 -10.02 -22.37 -2.37
CA ASN A 60 -9.77 -23.63 -3.08
C ASN A 60 -11.10 -24.32 -3.42
N PRO A 61 -11.32 -24.79 -4.67
CA PRO A 61 -12.54 -25.48 -5.09
C PRO A 61 -12.98 -26.64 -4.17
N GLU A 62 -12.04 -27.39 -3.59
CA GLU A 62 -12.33 -28.56 -2.74
C GLU A 62 -12.77 -28.18 -1.32
N THR A 63 -12.29 -27.05 -0.80
CA THR A 63 -12.55 -26.59 0.58
C THR A 63 -13.31 -25.27 0.61
N ARG A 64 -14.04 -25.00 -0.47
CA ARG A 64 -14.59 -23.69 -0.78
C ARG A 64 -15.57 -23.20 0.27
N GLN A 65 -15.38 -21.97 0.71
CA GLN A 65 -16.30 -21.20 1.55
C GLN A 65 -16.52 -19.83 0.91
N VAL A 66 -17.77 -19.38 0.83
CA VAL A 66 -18.09 -18.06 0.28
C VAL A 66 -17.38 -17.01 1.13
N THR A 67 -16.45 -16.30 0.50
CA THR A 67 -15.49 -15.43 1.20
C THR A 67 -15.55 -14.00 0.68
N LEU A 68 -15.65 -13.03 1.60
CA LEU A 68 -15.46 -11.62 1.34
C LEU A 68 -14.06 -11.20 1.79
N CYS A 69 -13.22 -10.74 0.86
CA CYS A 69 -11.95 -10.12 1.19
C CYS A 69 -12.03 -8.62 0.91
N VAL A 70 -11.84 -7.79 1.94
CA VAL A 70 -11.71 -6.33 1.79
C VAL A 70 -10.24 -5.95 1.96
N SER A 71 -9.68 -5.25 0.98
CA SER A 71 -8.25 -4.95 0.90
C SER A 71 -8.01 -3.53 0.40
N THR A 72 -6.77 -3.07 0.57
CA THR A 72 -6.20 -1.97 -0.23
C THR A 72 -5.36 -2.54 -1.38
N GLN A 73 -4.55 -1.69 -2.03
CA GLN A 73 -3.62 -2.05 -3.12
C GLN A 73 -2.62 -3.18 -2.78
N LEU A 74 -2.53 -3.59 -1.51
CA LEU A 74 -1.66 -4.67 -1.05
C LEU A 74 -1.86 -5.98 -1.84
N ILE A 75 -3.09 -6.31 -2.23
CA ILE A 75 -3.41 -7.57 -2.92
C ILE A 75 -3.06 -7.54 -4.41
N GLU A 76 -2.78 -6.37 -4.97
CA GLU A 76 -2.55 -6.19 -6.41
C GLU A 76 -1.21 -6.84 -6.84
N ALA A 77 -0.19 -6.81 -5.97
CA ALA A 77 1.13 -7.39 -6.23
C ALA A 77 1.50 -8.52 -5.25
N GLY A 78 1.96 -9.66 -5.79
CA GLY A 78 2.66 -10.69 -5.00
C GLY A 78 1.81 -11.71 -4.23
N VAL A 79 0.48 -11.73 -4.41
CA VAL A 79 -0.41 -12.73 -3.79
C VAL A 79 -1.16 -13.52 -4.86
N ASP A 80 -1.05 -14.86 -4.83
CA ASP A 80 -1.78 -15.76 -5.72
C ASP A 80 -3.12 -16.17 -5.09
N LEU A 81 -4.17 -15.40 -5.39
CA LEU A 81 -5.56 -15.67 -5.02
C LEU A 81 -6.46 -15.44 -6.24
N SER A 82 -7.54 -16.21 -6.31
CA SER A 82 -8.55 -16.12 -7.34
C SER A 82 -9.93 -15.98 -6.71
N PHE A 83 -10.70 -15.00 -7.18
CA PHE A 83 -12.05 -14.70 -6.70
C PHE A 83 -13.04 -14.76 -7.87
N ASP A 84 -14.32 -15.02 -7.60
CA ASP A 84 -15.36 -15.04 -8.65
C ASP A 84 -15.88 -13.65 -9.01
N CYS A 85 -15.55 -12.65 -8.19
CA CYS A 85 -15.93 -11.27 -8.42
C CYS A 85 -14.87 -10.34 -7.83
N VAL A 86 -14.56 -9.28 -8.55
CA VAL A 86 -13.72 -8.18 -8.05
C VAL A 86 -14.51 -6.88 -8.08
N ILE A 87 -14.46 -6.11 -7.00
CA ILE A 87 -15.01 -4.77 -6.88
C ILE A 87 -13.85 -3.84 -6.54
N ARG A 88 -13.49 -2.93 -7.45
CA ARG A 88 -12.34 -2.04 -7.30
C ARG A 88 -12.82 -0.60 -7.28
N ALA A 89 -12.40 0.17 -6.26
CA ALA A 89 -12.55 1.62 -6.31
C ALA A 89 -11.85 2.18 -7.55
N LYS A 90 -12.40 3.20 -8.19
CA LYS A 90 -11.79 3.80 -9.37
C LYS A 90 -10.36 4.28 -9.05
N ALA A 91 -9.42 3.91 -9.90
CA ALA A 91 -8.00 4.23 -9.80
C ALA A 91 -7.40 4.33 -11.22
N GLY A 92 -6.07 4.37 -11.34
CA GLY A 92 -5.39 4.22 -12.63
C GLY A 92 -5.77 2.90 -13.33
N MET A 93 -5.69 2.92 -14.67
CA MET A 93 -6.08 1.77 -15.49
C MET A 93 -5.21 0.53 -15.23
N ASP A 94 -3.92 0.75 -14.97
CA ASP A 94 -2.96 -0.25 -14.54
C ASP A 94 -3.41 -0.97 -13.26
N SER A 95 -3.83 -0.22 -12.24
CA SER A 95 -4.35 -0.79 -10.98
C SER A 95 -5.62 -1.60 -11.21
N ILE A 96 -6.50 -1.12 -12.11
CA ILE A 96 -7.73 -1.81 -12.50
C ILE A 96 -7.43 -3.15 -13.19
N ILE A 97 -6.50 -3.16 -14.14
CA ILE A 97 -6.09 -4.36 -14.87
C ILE A 97 -5.44 -5.37 -13.91
N GLN A 98 -4.58 -4.92 -13.00
CA GLN A 98 -3.97 -5.79 -11.98
C GLN A 98 -5.01 -6.43 -11.05
N ALA A 99 -6.00 -5.65 -10.63
CA ALA A 99 -7.13 -6.15 -9.85
C ALA A 99 -7.99 -7.14 -10.65
N ALA A 100 -8.25 -6.86 -11.93
CA ALA A 100 -8.98 -7.76 -12.82
C ALA A 100 -8.28 -9.11 -13.00
N GLY A 101 -6.94 -9.13 -12.99
CA GLY A 101 -6.12 -10.36 -13.00
C GLY A 101 -6.22 -11.24 -11.73
N ARG A 102 -7.05 -10.85 -10.74
CA ARG A 102 -7.44 -11.64 -9.57
C ARG A 102 -8.86 -12.21 -9.67
N CYS A 103 -9.60 -11.82 -10.69
CA CYS A 103 -10.93 -12.35 -10.99
C CYS A 103 -10.77 -13.58 -11.89
N ASN A 104 -11.31 -14.73 -11.48
CA ASN A 104 -11.27 -15.99 -12.24
C ASN A 104 -9.86 -16.37 -12.74
N ARG A 105 -8.83 -16.13 -11.91
CA ARG A 105 -7.42 -16.21 -12.27
C ARG A 105 -7.00 -17.63 -12.65
N ASN A 106 -7.55 -18.66 -12.02
CA ASN A 106 -7.21 -20.05 -12.33
C ASN A 106 -8.22 -20.70 -13.29
N ASN A 107 -9.04 -19.89 -13.98
CA ASN A 107 -10.12 -20.35 -14.86
C ASN A 107 -11.10 -21.32 -14.17
N GLU A 108 -11.42 -21.07 -12.90
CA GLU A 108 -12.36 -21.88 -12.12
C GLU A 108 -13.77 -21.85 -12.71
N ASN A 109 -14.13 -20.75 -13.38
CA ASN A 109 -15.36 -20.59 -14.13
C ASN A 109 -15.08 -20.55 -15.64
N PRO A 110 -15.87 -21.27 -16.45
CA PRO A 110 -15.73 -21.27 -17.91
C PRO A 110 -16.23 -19.98 -18.56
N THR A 111 -16.97 -19.16 -17.82
CA THR A 111 -17.51 -17.87 -18.30
C THR A 111 -16.75 -16.69 -17.69
N PRO A 112 -16.57 -15.58 -18.44
CA PRO A 112 -15.99 -14.36 -17.91
C PRO A 112 -16.69 -13.91 -16.63
N GLN A 113 -15.91 -13.60 -15.60
CA GLN A 113 -16.42 -13.12 -14.31
C GLN A 113 -16.36 -11.59 -14.22
N PRO A 114 -17.32 -10.97 -13.50
CA PRO A 114 -17.45 -9.53 -13.50
C PRO A 114 -16.38 -8.85 -12.65
N VAL A 115 -15.86 -7.73 -13.17
CA VAL A 115 -15.04 -6.76 -12.44
C VAL A 115 -15.82 -5.44 -12.39
N PHE A 116 -16.18 -5.01 -11.18
CA PHE A 116 -16.93 -3.78 -10.98
C PHE A 116 -16.01 -2.64 -10.59
N ILE A 117 -16.00 -1.56 -11.37
CA ILE A 117 -15.30 -0.32 -11.02
C ILE A 117 -16.29 0.66 -10.40
N VAL A 118 -16.03 1.07 -9.16
CA VAL A 118 -16.96 1.90 -8.38
C VAL A 118 -16.32 3.23 -8.00
N ASP A 119 -17.12 4.30 -7.95
CA ASP A 119 -16.69 5.55 -7.33
C ASP A 119 -17.05 5.54 -5.85
N VAL A 120 -16.08 5.83 -4.99
CA VAL A 120 -16.28 5.86 -3.53
C VAL A 120 -16.65 7.29 -3.14
N GLN A 121 -17.85 7.45 -2.56
CA GLN A 121 -18.30 8.77 -2.13
C GLN A 121 -17.52 9.28 -0.92
N GLY A 122 -17.11 10.55 -0.96
CA GLY A 122 -16.35 11.19 0.13
C GLY A 122 -14.91 10.68 0.27
N GLU A 123 -14.38 9.97 -0.73
CA GLU A 123 -13.02 9.46 -0.74
C GLU A 123 -11.99 10.60 -0.63
N LYS A 124 -11.06 10.48 0.32
CA LYS A 124 -10.04 11.50 0.61
C LYS A 124 -8.68 11.07 0.07
N LEU A 125 -8.34 11.53 -1.14
CA LEU A 125 -7.06 11.22 -1.82
C LEU A 125 -5.98 12.30 -1.68
N LEU A 126 -6.11 13.22 -0.70
CA LEU A 126 -5.16 14.33 -0.51
C LEU A 126 -3.70 13.87 -0.36
N ARG A 127 -3.47 12.72 0.28
CA ARG A 127 -2.15 12.12 0.48
C ARG A 127 -1.77 11.10 -0.60
N LEU A 128 -2.58 10.95 -1.64
CA LEU A 128 -2.44 9.95 -2.70
C LEU A 128 -2.64 10.60 -4.08
N PRO A 129 -1.78 11.59 -4.45
CA PRO A 129 -1.96 12.39 -5.65
C PRO A 129 -1.89 11.55 -6.94
N GLU A 130 -1.04 10.53 -6.99
CA GLU A 130 -0.95 9.63 -8.15
C GLU A 130 -2.23 8.83 -8.39
N ILE A 131 -2.84 8.31 -7.31
CA ILE A 131 -4.12 7.62 -7.39
C ILE A 131 -5.21 8.58 -7.85
N LYS A 132 -5.21 9.83 -7.36
CA LYS A 132 -6.15 10.86 -7.77
C LYS A 132 -5.99 11.18 -9.26
N ASP A 133 -4.77 11.47 -9.72
CA ASP A 133 -4.47 11.76 -11.12
C ASP A 133 -4.89 10.59 -12.02
N GLY A 134 -4.54 9.36 -11.63
CA GLY A 134 -4.93 8.13 -12.33
C GLY A 134 -6.45 7.94 -12.37
N LYS A 135 -7.16 8.17 -11.26
CA LYS A 135 -8.62 8.11 -11.18
C LYS A 135 -9.29 9.12 -12.11
N ASP A 136 -8.78 10.35 -12.18
CA ASP A 136 -9.31 11.42 -13.02
C ASP A 136 -9.12 11.10 -14.52
N VAL A 137 -7.96 10.58 -14.90
CA VAL A 137 -7.67 10.15 -16.28
C VAL A 137 -8.52 8.94 -16.65
N THR A 138 -8.62 7.92 -15.79
CA THR A 138 -9.50 6.76 -16.00
C THR A 138 -10.95 7.20 -16.19
N ALA A 139 -11.44 8.14 -15.38
CA ALA A 139 -12.80 8.66 -15.52
C ALA A 139 -13.03 9.33 -16.87
N ARG A 140 -12.02 9.99 -17.44
CA ARG A 140 -12.08 10.55 -18.80
C ARG A 140 -12.14 9.44 -19.85
N VAL A 141 -11.21 8.49 -19.79
CA VAL A 141 -11.16 7.35 -20.73
C VAL A 141 -12.49 6.58 -20.73
N PHE A 142 -13.06 6.29 -19.56
CA PHE A 142 -14.34 5.59 -19.44
C PHE A 142 -15.52 6.35 -20.06
N ARG A 143 -15.47 7.68 -20.13
CA ARG A 143 -16.52 8.47 -20.80
C ARG A 143 -16.36 8.46 -22.31
N GLU A 144 -15.12 8.46 -22.80
CA GLU A 144 -14.81 8.53 -24.23
C GLU A 144 -14.89 7.15 -24.91
N GLU A 145 -14.60 6.07 -24.18
CA GLU A 145 -14.52 4.69 -24.67
C GLU A 145 -15.73 3.83 -24.24
N GLN A 146 -16.90 4.45 -24.05
CA GLN A 146 -18.09 3.71 -23.63
C GLN A 146 -18.49 2.63 -24.65
N GLY A 147 -18.65 1.40 -24.17
CA GLY A 147 -19.05 0.25 -25.00
C GLY A 147 -17.89 -0.49 -25.66
N ASN A 148 -16.66 0.03 -25.56
CA ASN A 148 -15.45 -0.68 -25.99
C ASN A 148 -14.93 -1.58 -24.87
N ASP A 149 -14.13 -2.59 -25.24
CA ASP A 149 -13.39 -3.37 -24.27
C ASP A 149 -12.32 -2.48 -23.62
N LEU A 150 -12.41 -2.32 -22.30
CA LEU A 150 -11.50 -1.52 -21.52
C LEU A 150 -10.08 -2.11 -21.50
N LEU A 151 -9.94 -3.40 -21.79
CA LEU A 151 -8.64 -4.08 -21.87
C LEU A 151 -8.01 -4.01 -23.26
N ASP A 152 -8.68 -3.36 -24.23
CA ASP A 152 -8.14 -3.20 -25.58
C ASP A 152 -6.89 -2.29 -25.56
N GLU A 153 -5.88 -2.66 -26.36
CA GLU A 153 -4.57 -2.02 -26.37
C GLU A 153 -4.69 -0.51 -26.67
N LYS A 154 -5.64 -0.14 -27.53
CA LYS A 154 -5.91 1.26 -27.88
C LYS A 154 -6.44 2.08 -26.70
N VAL A 155 -7.30 1.49 -25.88
CA VAL A 155 -7.87 2.15 -24.70
C VAL A 155 -6.79 2.34 -23.64
N ILE A 156 -5.95 1.33 -23.44
CA ILE A 156 -4.80 1.38 -22.52
C ILE A 156 -3.78 2.43 -22.98
N ALA A 157 -3.44 2.45 -24.27
CA ALA A 157 -2.53 3.44 -24.84
C ALA A 157 -3.06 4.86 -24.62
N ARG A 158 -4.36 5.08 -24.87
CA ARG A 158 -5.02 6.38 -24.64
C ARG A 158 -4.97 6.83 -23.18
N PHE A 159 -5.14 5.90 -22.23
CA PHE A 159 -4.97 6.20 -20.81
C PHE A 159 -3.57 6.77 -20.54
N TYR A 160 -2.50 6.11 -21.00
CA TYR A 160 -1.13 6.57 -20.78
C TYR A 160 -0.82 7.86 -21.52
N GLU A 161 -1.33 8.03 -22.74
CA GLU A 161 -1.24 9.30 -23.47
C GLU A 161 -1.80 10.44 -22.60
N TYR A 162 -3.01 10.31 -22.06
CA TYR A 162 -3.59 11.35 -21.20
C TYR A 162 -2.85 11.53 -19.87
N TYR A 163 -2.44 10.43 -19.25
CA TYR A 163 -1.72 10.44 -17.98
C TYR A 163 -0.38 11.17 -18.08
N PHE A 164 0.38 10.95 -19.15
CA PHE A 164 1.69 11.58 -19.36
C PHE A 164 1.61 12.92 -20.10
N PHE A 165 0.59 13.16 -20.93
CA PHE A 165 0.44 14.44 -21.65
C PHE A 165 0.26 15.63 -20.70
N GLY A 166 -0.50 15.45 -19.62
CA GLY A 166 -0.64 16.46 -18.57
C GLY A 166 0.69 16.80 -17.87
N GLN A 167 1.64 15.86 -17.84
CA GLN A 167 2.99 16.08 -17.29
C GLN A 167 3.93 16.82 -18.25
N GLN A 168 3.58 16.97 -19.54
CA GLN A 168 4.44 17.63 -20.52
C GLN A 168 4.09 19.11 -20.78
N LYS A 169 2.85 19.55 -20.49
CA LYS A 169 2.36 20.89 -20.89
C LYS A 169 1.59 21.67 -19.82
N GLY A 170 1.45 21.16 -18.58
CA GLY A 170 0.67 21.80 -17.50
C GLY A 170 1.45 22.10 -16.21
N GLU A 171 0.72 22.38 -15.11
CA GLU A 171 1.26 22.63 -13.76
C GLU A 171 2.08 21.45 -13.19
N ASN A 172 1.94 20.25 -13.76
CA ASN A 172 2.66 19.02 -13.40
C ASN A 172 3.93 18.78 -14.25
N THR A 173 4.44 19.81 -14.94
CA THR A 173 5.69 19.72 -15.71
C THR A 173 6.87 19.39 -14.79
N GLY A 174 7.62 18.34 -15.14
CA GLY A 174 8.80 17.90 -14.40
C GLY A 174 8.52 17.12 -13.10
N LYS A 175 7.30 16.59 -12.90
CA LYS A 175 7.00 15.69 -11.75
C LYS A 175 7.98 14.52 -11.64
N MET A 176 8.36 13.92 -12.78
CA MET A 176 9.32 12.82 -12.86
C MET A 176 10.79 13.25 -12.73
N ASP A 177 11.08 14.55 -12.68
CA ASP A 177 12.45 15.02 -12.51
C ASP A 177 12.91 14.92 -11.04
N PHE A 178 11.95 14.86 -10.10
CA PHE A 178 12.10 14.86 -8.64
C PHE A 178 12.95 16.04 -8.15
N LYS A 179 12.35 17.02 -7.46
CA LYS A 179 13.12 18.16 -6.94
C LYS A 179 13.94 17.75 -5.72
N THR A 180 15.12 18.36 -5.56
CA THR A 180 15.87 18.29 -4.29
C THR A 180 15.08 18.96 -3.17
N LYS A 181 15.39 18.65 -1.90
CA LYS A 181 14.65 19.16 -0.73
C LYS A 181 14.68 20.68 -0.63
N ASP A 182 15.75 21.29 -1.13
CA ASP A 182 15.92 22.74 -1.21
C ASP A 182 15.24 23.38 -2.45
N GLY A 183 14.73 22.57 -3.38
CA GLY A 183 14.07 22.99 -4.61
C GLY A 183 14.99 23.60 -5.67
N ASN A 184 16.31 23.62 -5.46
CA ASN A 184 17.26 24.33 -6.33
C ASN A 184 17.57 23.58 -7.64
N THR A 185 17.42 22.26 -7.65
CA THR A 185 17.65 21.42 -8.83
C THR A 185 16.76 20.18 -8.78
N THR A 186 17.01 19.25 -9.71
CA THR A 186 16.30 17.98 -9.80
C THR A 186 17.27 16.82 -9.65
N ILE A 187 16.78 15.68 -9.15
CA ILE A 187 17.54 14.43 -9.06
C ILE A 187 18.01 14.03 -10.45
N TYR A 188 17.18 14.18 -11.49
CA TYR A 188 17.59 13.92 -12.86
C TYR A 188 18.76 14.81 -13.30
N ASN A 189 18.75 16.11 -12.96
CA ASN A 189 19.88 16.99 -13.26
C ASN A 189 21.14 16.57 -12.50
N LEU A 190 21.03 16.18 -11.23
CA LEU A 190 22.17 15.66 -10.45
C LEU A 190 22.77 14.40 -11.05
N LEU A 191 21.96 13.53 -11.66
CA LEU A 191 22.41 12.29 -12.30
C LEU A 191 22.97 12.49 -13.72
N ASP A 192 22.48 13.50 -14.44
CA ASP A 192 22.93 13.84 -15.80
C ASP A 192 24.05 14.90 -15.78
N LYS A 193 23.72 16.17 -16.04
CA LYS A 193 24.72 17.25 -16.27
C LYS A 193 25.26 17.87 -14.99
N ASN A 194 24.57 17.70 -13.87
CA ASN A 194 24.78 18.37 -12.60
C ASN A 194 25.23 19.83 -12.81
N SER A 195 24.36 20.62 -13.45
CA SER A 195 24.75 21.94 -13.96
C SER A 195 25.20 22.87 -12.84
N LEU A 196 24.56 22.79 -11.67
CA LEU A 196 24.96 23.53 -10.47
C LEU A 196 26.35 23.14 -9.98
N GLY A 197 26.64 21.84 -9.87
CA GLY A 197 27.97 21.36 -9.46
C GLY A 197 29.06 21.78 -10.44
N SER A 198 28.77 21.70 -11.73
CA SER A 198 29.69 22.12 -12.80
C SER A 198 30.00 23.62 -12.76
N ILE A 199 28.97 24.46 -12.53
CA ILE A 199 29.13 25.92 -12.37
C ILE A 199 29.92 26.23 -11.09
N ALA A 200 29.60 25.57 -9.97
CA ALA A 200 30.29 25.76 -8.70
C ALA A 200 31.77 25.33 -8.75
N TYR A 201 32.10 24.29 -9.54
CA TYR A 201 33.48 23.92 -9.80
C TYR A 201 34.20 25.03 -10.58
N ARG A 202 33.65 25.45 -11.73
CA ARG A 202 34.24 26.50 -12.58
C ARG A 202 34.51 27.79 -11.81
N ASN A 203 33.58 28.20 -10.97
CA ASN A 203 33.73 29.41 -10.15
C ASN A 203 34.88 29.32 -9.13
N ARG A 204 35.23 28.12 -8.68
CA ARG A 204 36.32 27.90 -7.70
C ARG A 204 37.67 27.62 -8.33
N SER A 205 37.69 26.87 -9.44
CA SER A 205 38.91 26.37 -10.09
C SER A 205 39.32 27.15 -11.34
N ASN A 206 38.49 28.11 -11.77
CA ASN A 206 38.60 28.86 -13.03
C ASN A 206 38.81 27.96 -14.27
N SER A 207 38.35 26.71 -14.19
CA SER A 207 38.50 25.68 -15.23
C SER A 207 37.24 24.83 -15.33
N ASN A 208 37.01 24.24 -16.50
CA ASN A 208 35.89 23.32 -16.68
C ASN A 208 36.17 21.99 -15.98
N TYR A 209 35.13 21.40 -15.39
CA TYR A 209 35.23 20.05 -14.86
C TYR A 209 35.43 19.06 -16.02
N ILE A 210 36.35 18.10 -15.84
CA ILE A 210 36.66 17.07 -16.83
C ILE A 210 36.31 15.73 -16.20
N GLY A 211 35.25 15.09 -16.70
CA GLY A 211 34.75 13.81 -16.19
C GLY A 211 33.22 13.77 -16.14
N LEU A 212 32.66 12.76 -15.47
CA LEU A 212 31.23 12.66 -15.19
C LEU A 212 30.86 13.65 -14.08
N PRO A 213 30.04 14.68 -14.35
CA PRO A 213 29.67 15.68 -13.35
C PRO A 213 28.62 15.17 -12.36
N SER A 214 28.06 13.98 -12.59
CA SER A 214 26.96 13.38 -11.82
C SER A 214 27.26 13.31 -10.32
N ALA A 215 26.35 13.82 -9.49
CA ALA A 215 26.44 13.81 -8.04
C ALA A 215 25.64 12.64 -7.44
N PHE A 216 26.06 11.40 -7.72
CA PHE A 216 25.33 10.19 -7.29
C PHE A 216 25.02 10.15 -5.80
N ARG A 217 25.98 10.54 -4.96
CA ARG A 217 25.80 10.55 -3.50
C ARG A 217 24.73 11.56 -3.08
N THR A 218 24.82 12.80 -3.57
CA THR A 218 23.83 13.83 -3.26
C THR A 218 22.46 13.46 -3.81
N ALA A 219 22.39 12.91 -5.03
CA ALA A 219 21.14 12.40 -5.58
C ALA A 219 20.53 11.31 -4.68
N ALA A 220 21.33 10.37 -4.16
CA ALA A 220 20.86 9.34 -3.24
C ALA A 220 20.42 9.89 -1.87
N ASP A 221 21.12 10.90 -1.34
CA ASP A 221 20.79 11.52 -0.05
C ASP A 221 19.53 12.43 -0.12
N GLU A 222 19.31 13.05 -1.28
CA GLU A 222 18.18 13.94 -1.54
C GLU A 222 16.92 13.22 -2.04
N PHE A 223 17.07 12.12 -2.78
CA PHE A 223 15.96 11.35 -3.31
C PHE A 223 15.29 10.50 -2.23
N SER A 224 13.97 10.59 -2.14
CA SER A 224 13.15 9.67 -1.35
C SER A 224 12.06 9.08 -2.23
N VAL A 225 11.96 7.75 -2.30
CA VAL A 225 10.88 7.06 -3.03
C VAL A 225 9.53 7.24 -2.35
N MET A 226 9.53 7.36 -1.03
CA MET A 226 8.34 7.61 -0.22
C MET A 226 8.56 8.88 0.59
N ASP A 227 7.64 9.83 0.50
CA ASP A 227 7.69 11.02 1.34
C ASP A 227 7.36 10.65 2.80
N GLY A 228 8.24 11.04 3.72
CA GLY A 228 8.08 10.81 5.15
C GLY A 228 8.86 9.61 5.72
N THR A 229 9.35 9.76 6.95
CA THR A 229 10.05 8.69 7.66
C THR A 229 9.05 7.64 8.12
N GLN A 230 9.12 6.45 7.52
CA GLN A 230 8.41 5.28 8.05
C GLN A 230 9.19 4.70 9.22
N ILE A 231 8.50 4.47 10.32
CA ILE A 231 9.07 3.93 11.55
C ILE A 231 8.45 2.54 11.77
N GLY A 232 9.30 1.57 12.07
CA GLY A 232 8.86 0.22 12.40
C GLY A 232 8.37 0.15 13.85
N VAL A 233 7.14 -0.31 14.03
CA VAL A 233 6.54 -0.57 15.35
C VAL A 233 6.30 -2.07 15.47
N VAL A 234 6.91 -2.70 16.47
CA VAL A 234 6.66 -4.10 16.83
C VAL A 234 5.28 -4.20 17.45
N VAL A 235 4.45 -5.12 16.93
CA VAL A 235 3.09 -5.33 17.39
C VAL A 235 2.97 -6.65 18.18
N PRO A 236 2.09 -6.71 19.20
CA PRO A 236 1.93 -7.88 20.05
C PRO A 236 1.13 -8.99 19.35
N TYR A 237 1.77 -9.64 18.37
CA TYR A 237 1.17 -10.75 17.60
C TYR A 237 2.08 -11.97 17.61
N GLY A 238 1.52 -13.16 17.85
CA GLY A 238 2.26 -14.41 17.93
C GLY A 238 3.40 -14.35 18.96
N ASP A 239 4.60 -14.75 18.56
CA ASP A 239 5.77 -14.81 19.46
C ASP A 239 6.43 -13.45 19.75
N ALA A 240 5.86 -12.33 19.28
CA ALA A 240 6.48 -11.00 19.39
C ALA A 240 6.86 -10.65 20.83
N LEU A 241 5.95 -10.82 21.79
CA LEU A 241 6.20 -10.48 23.20
C LEU A 241 7.29 -11.35 23.83
N ILE A 242 7.34 -12.64 23.47
CA ILE A 242 8.39 -13.57 23.93
C ILE A 242 9.76 -13.13 23.38
N LEU A 243 9.80 -12.68 22.12
CA LEU A 243 11.03 -12.19 21.50
C LEU A 243 11.49 -10.87 22.11
N VAL A 244 10.57 -9.97 22.44
CA VAL A 244 10.91 -8.72 23.14
C VAL A 244 11.48 -9.01 24.53
N GLU A 245 10.84 -9.88 25.30
CA GLU A 245 11.34 -10.26 26.63
C GLU A 245 12.75 -10.90 26.54
N LYS A 246 12.98 -11.74 25.52
CA LYS A 246 14.33 -12.28 25.25
C LYS A 246 15.32 -11.17 24.89
N PHE A 247 14.92 -10.20 24.07
CA PHE A 247 15.77 -9.09 23.68
C PHE A 247 16.23 -8.24 24.87
N GLU A 248 15.32 -7.94 25.80
CA GLU A 248 15.63 -7.16 27.02
C GLU A 248 16.56 -7.93 27.98
N ARG A 249 16.46 -9.25 28.02
CA ARG A 249 17.31 -10.12 28.88
C ARG A 249 18.68 -10.43 28.27
N SER A 250 18.81 -10.36 26.94
CA SER A 250 20.06 -10.64 26.24
C SER A 250 21.05 -9.49 26.37
N TYR A 251 22.30 -9.78 26.76
CA TYR A 251 23.40 -8.80 26.77
C TYR A 251 24.34 -8.94 25.57
N GLU A 252 24.27 -10.04 24.82
CA GLU A 252 25.15 -10.28 23.66
C GLU A 252 24.64 -9.54 22.39
N PRO A 253 25.46 -8.69 21.76
CA PRO A 253 25.03 -7.94 20.56
C PRO A 253 24.62 -8.83 19.38
N LYS A 254 25.27 -9.99 19.21
CA LYS A 254 24.92 -10.95 18.15
C LYS A 254 23.55 -11.57 18.35
N GLU A 255 23.18 -11.85 19.60
CA GLU A 255 21.88 -12.40 19.95
C GLU A 255 20.78 -11.34 19.75
N LYS A 256 20.99 -10.11 20.25
CA LYS A 256 20.09 -8.97 20.01
C LYS A 256 19.82 -8.77 18.52
N MET A 257 20.86 -8.79 17.68
CA MET A 257 20.70 -8.65 16.22
C MET A 257 19.88 -9.80 15.59
N ARG A 258 20.04 -11.04 16.08
CA ARG A 258 19.22 -12.18 15.63
C ARG A 258 17.76 -12.00 16.01
N ILE A 259 17.50 -11.53 17.24
CA ILE A 259 16.14 -11.27 17.72
C ILE A 259 15.49 -10.15 16.92
N LEU A 260 16.21 -9.04 16.65
CA LEU A 260 15.70 -7.95 15.80
C LEU A 260 15.29 -8.46 14.41
N LYS A 261 16.11 -9.32 13.78
CA LYS A 261 15.73 -9.96 12.50
C LYS A 261 14.46 -10.80 12.62
N GLN A 262 14.26 -11.50 13.73
CA GLN A 262 13.03 -12.26 13.97
C GLN A 262 11.84 -11.34 14.31
N LEU A 263 12.05 -10.17 14.90
CA LEU A 263 10.99 -9.22 15.19
C LEU A 263 10.44 -8.54 13.92
N GLN A 264 11.21 -8.47 12.83
CA GLN A 264 10.77 -7.88 11.56
C GLN A 264 9.46 -8.49 11.02
N LYS A 265 9.21 -9.79 11.23
CA LYS A 265 7.93 -10.45 10.84
C LYS A 265 6.72 -9.98 11.67
N TYR A 266 6.98 -9.33 12.81
CA TYR A 266 5.98 -8.77 13.73
C TYR A 266 6.04 -7.24 13.76
N THR A 267 6.60 -6.60 12.72
CA THR A 267 6.70 -5.15 12.64
C THR A 267 5.71 -4.59 11.61
N VAL A 268 5.03 -3.50 11.97
CA VAL A 268 4.22 -2.68 11.06
C VAL A 268 4.96 -1.37 10.81
N SER A 269 5.10 -0.98 9.55
CA SER A 269 5.66 0.32 9.17
C SER A 269 4.58 1.39 9.21
N VAL A 270 4.78 2.43 10.01
CA VAL A 270 3.86 3.56 10.16
C VAL A 270 4.56 4.86 9.80
N TYR A 271 3.81 5.83 9.27
CA TYR A 271 4.32 7.19 9.07
C TYR A 271 4.47 7.91 10.42
N SER A 272 5.34 8.92 10.47
CA SER A 272 5.55 9.77 11.66
C SER A 272 4.23 10.29 12.26
N ASP A 273 3.32 10.83 11.44
CA ASP A 273 2.02 11.32 11.91
C ASP A 273 1.22 10.25 12.65
N THR A 274 1.21 9.02 12.11
CA THR A 274 0.49 7.90 12.71
C THR A 274 1.16 7.48 14.01
N LEU A 275 2.50 7.51 14.08
CA LEU A 275 3.22 7.23 15.31
C LEU A 275 2.89 8.26 16.39
N ASP A 276 2.77 9.54 16.03
CA ASP A 276 2.38 10.60 16.95
C ASP A 276 0.94 10.40 17.48
N GLU A 277 0.01 9.94 16.63
CA GLU A 277 -1.36 9.58 17.05
C GLU A 277 -1.38 8.43 18.08
N ILE A 278 -0.51 7.42 17.93
CA ILE A 278 -0.46 6.24 18.82
C ILE A 278 0.66 6.30 19.86
N LYS A 279 1.31 7.46 20.03
CA LYS A 279 2.54 7.60 20.83
C LYS A 279 2.35 7.18 22.28
N GLN A 280 1.18 7.44 22.86
CA GLN A 280 0.84 7.03 24.23
C GLN A 280 0.75 5.50 24.39
N ALA A 281 0.53 4.78 23.29
CA ALA A 281 0.41 3.33 23.24
C ALA A 281 1.68 2.64 22.72
N ALA A 282 2.72 3.39 22.34
CA ALA A 282 3.96 2.87 21.80
C ALA A 282 5.12 3.16 22.76
N ALA A 283 5.67 2.12 23.39
CA ALA A 283 6.80 2.21 24.28
C ALA A 283 8.12 2.01 23.52
N LEU A 284 9.12 2.84 23.78
CA LEU A 284 10.46 2.67 23.22
C LEU A 284 11.23 1.64 24.06
N VAL A 285 11.68 0.56 23.44
CA VAL A 285 12.43 -0.53 24.08
C VAL A 285 13.91 -0.37 23.82
N ASP A 286 14.70 -0.19 24.89
CA ASP A 286 16.18 -0.11 24.86
C ASP A 286 16.72 0.87 23.80
N ASP A 287 16.02 2.01 23.61
CA ASP A 287 16.29 3.02 22.58
C ASP A 287 16.43 2.48 21.14
N THR A 288 15.90 1.28 20.88
CA THR A 288 16.14 0.55 19.62
C THR A 288 14.90 0.47 18.74
N PHE A 289 13.74 0.14 19.30
CA PHE A 289 12.49 0.00 18.54
C PHE A 289 11.26 0.30 19.40
N TYR A 290 10.13 0.60 18.74
CA TYR A 290 8.85 0.81 19.41
C TYR A 290 8.08 -0.50 19.56
N LEU A 291 7.53 -0.75 20.75
CA LEU A 291 6.58 -1.81 21.05
C LEU A 291 5.19 -1.22 21.27
N LEU A 292 4.20 -1.72 20.54
CA LEU A 292 2.81 -1.31 20.66
C LEU A 292 2.10 -2.05 21.81
N SER A 293 1.24 -1.34 22.52
CA SER A 293 0.30 -1.90 23.49
C SER A 293 -0.66 -2.92 22.83
N THR A 294 -1.04 -3.93 23.59
CA THR A 294 -2.03 -4.95 23.19
C THR A 294 -3.37 -4.35 22.81
N ASP A 295 -3.76 -3.24 23.42
CA ASP A 295 -5.06 -2.61 23.18
C ASP A 295 -5.17 -1.91 21.82
N TYR A 296 -4.04 -1.74 21.12
CA TYR A 296 -3.96 -1.01 19.85
C TYR A 296 -3.68 -1.93 18.66
N TYR A 297 -3.66 -3.25 18.87
CA TYR A 297 -3.51 -4.22 17.80
C TYR A 297 -4.61 -5.27 17.85
N ASP A 298 -5.46 -5.26 16.84
CA ASP A 298 -6.46 -6.31 16.63
C ASP A 298 -5.78 -7.54 16.03
N SER A 299 -5.56 -8.54 16.88
CA SER A 299 -4.92 -9.81 16.52
C SER A 299 -5.81 -10.76 15.72
N GLU A 300 -7.11 -10.47 15.60
CA GLU A 300 -8.09 -11.35 14.96
C GLU A 300 -8.36 -10.93 13.51
N GLU A 301 -8.53 -9.62 13.26
CA GLU A 301 -9.02 -9.13 11.98
C GLU A 301 -8.26 -7.92 11.43
N LEU A 302 -8.25 -6.80 12.17
CA LEU A 302 -7.97 -5.49 11.57
C LEU A 302 -6.50 -5.02 11.65
N GLY A 303 -5.69 -5.64 12.51
CA GLY A 303 -4.31 -5.20 12.77
C GLY A 303 -4.23 -3.90 13.56
N LEU A 304 -3.30 -3.02 13.19
CA LEU A 304 -3.05 -1.75 13.87
C LEU A 304 -4.30 -0.85 13.93
N ARG A 305 -4.60 -0.38 15.15
CA ARG A 305 -5.66 0.59 15.46
C ARG A 305 -5.06 1.90 15.95
N ARG A 306 -5.82 2.98 15.73
CA ARG A 306 -5.49 4.33 16.21
C ARG A 306 -6.13 4.63 17.57
N GLU A 307 -7.13 3.84 17.95
CA GLU A 307 -7.89 3.96 19.19
C GLU A 307 -7.82 2.61 19.92
N ALA A 308 -7.82 2.67 21.25
CA ALA A 308 -7.79 1.48 22.10
C ALA A 308 -9.04 0.62 21.89
N MET A 309 -8.88 -0.71 21.94
CA MET A 309 -9.98 -1.67 21.84
C MET A 309 -10.94 -1.62 23.05
N PHE A 310 -10.55 -1.00 24.17
CA PHE A 310 -11.36 -0.94 25.40
C PHE A 310 -11.60 0.47 25.94
N SER A 311 -12.86 0.91 25.82
CA SER A 311 -13.57 1.73 26.82
C SER A 311 -14.97 1.17 27.12
N PHE A 312 -15.21 -0.14 26.98
CA PHE A 312 -16.45 -0.79 27.42
C PHE A 312 -16.21 -2.23 27.92
N LEU A 313 -15.41 -2.39 28.96
CA LEU A 313 -15.54 -3.52 29.88
C LEU A 313 -15.22 -3.01 31.29
N ASN A 314 -16.25 -2.49 31.96
CA ASN A 314 -16.45 -2.55 33.41
C ASN A 314 -17.95 -2.30 33.65
N VAL A 315 -18.70 -3.40 33.66
CA VAL A 315 -19.89 -3.56 34.52
C VAL A 315 -19.40 -4.20 35.80
#